data_AF-A0A7J6MYM8-F1
#
_entry.id   AF-A0A7J6MYM8-F1
#
_cell.length_a   1.000
_cell.length_b   1.000
_cell.length_c   1.000
_cell.angle_alpha   90.00
_cell.angle_beta   90.00
_cell.angle_gamma   90.00
#
_symmetry.space_group_name_H-M   'P 1'
#
loop_
_entity.id
_entity.type
_entity.pdbx_description
1 polymer ?
#
loop_
_entity_poly.entity_id
_entity_poly.type
_entity_poly.pdbx_seq_one_letter_code
_entity_poly.pdbx_strand_id
1 'polypeptide(L)'
;MATLTNFIKFHLGLVMDNSTTIENLDNGETVGGKRRQSTSSSSSSSRLSKRSKYDIGRRRNIEQVMGSSVVWWFIPHHNVKSRPVGDGVSWVIEDNKEDSVIEMMTSSTKHL
;
A
#
# COMPACT_ATOMS: atom_id res chain seq x y z
N MET A 1 -0.64 -8.04 27.78
CA MET A 1 -0.43 -8.86 26.55
C MET A 1 -1.22 -8.35 25.35
N ALA A 2 -2.51 -7.99 25.48
CA ALA A 2 -3.36 -7.60 24.33
C ALA A 2 -2.90 -6.36 23.54
N THR A 3 -2.28 -5.37 24.20
CA THR A 3 -1.80 -4.14 23.54
C THR A 3 -0.66 -4.42 22.57
N LEU A 4 0.32 -5.22 22.99
CA LEU A 4 1.46 -5.59 22.16
C LEU A 4 1.03 -6.45 20.97
N THR A 5 0.09 -7.38 21.16
CA THR A 5 -0.44 -8.19 20.06
C THR A 5 -1.20 -7.35 19.03
N ASN A 6 -1.96 -6.35 19.48
CA ASN A 6 -2.65 -5.42 18.58
C ASN A 6 -1.67 -4.54 17.80
N PHE A 7 -0.63 -4.04 18.48
CA PHE A 7 0.44 -3.26 17.86
C PHE A 7 1.17 -4.07 16.78
N ILE A 8 1.59 -5.29 17.11
CA ILE A 8 2.27 -6.18 16.15
C ILE A 8 1.36 -6.48 14.97
N LYS A 9 0.09 -6.85 15.22
CA LYS A 9 -0.86 -7.16 14.15
C LYS A 9 -1.08 -5.98 13.21
N PHE A 10 -1.16 -4.77 13.76
CA PHE A 10 -1.28 -3.54 12.97
C PHE A 10 -0.07 -3.35 12.05
N HIS A 11 1.14 -3.42 12.59
CA HIS A 11 2.36 -3.23 11.80
C HIS A 11 2.60 -4.36 10.77
N LEU A 12 2.24 -5.60 11.09
CA LEU A 12 2.25 -6.68 10.10
C LEU A 12 1.28 -6.39 8.96
N GLY A 13 0.10 -5.83 9.23
CA GLY A 13 -0.83 -5.38 8.18
C GLY A 13 -0.20 -4.32 7.28
N LEU A 14 0.42 -3.30 7.87
CA LEU A 14 1.12 -2.24 7.15
C LEU A 14 2.20 -2.78 6.20
N VAL A 15 3.05 -3.68 6.69
CA VAL A 15 4.10 -4.31 5.87
C VAL A 15 3.49 -5.14 4.73
N MET A 16 2.41 -5.85 5.00
CA MET A 16 1.77 -6.71 4.00
C MET A 16 1.11 -5.93 2.87
N ASP A 17 0.55 -4.76 3.18
CA ASP A 17 -0.13 -3.89 2.23
C ASP A 17 0.79 -2.78 1.68
N ASN A 18 2.07 -2.80 2.06
CA ASN A 18 3.05 -1.77 1.75
C ASN A 18 2.54 -0.35 1.96
N SER A 19 2.15 -0.07 3.21
CA SER A 19 1.71 1.24 3.62
C SER A 19 2.39 1.64 4.91
N THR A 20 2.70 2.92 5.04
CA THR A 20 3.19 3.47 6.31
C THR A 20 2.02 3.79 7.25
N THR A 21 2.31 3.96 8.54
CA THR A 21 1.30 4.41 9.51
C THR A 21 0.63 5.72 9.08
N ILE A 22 1.40 6.65 8.50
CA ILE A 22 0.90 7.96 8.07
C ILE A 22 -0.05 7.79 6.87
N GLU A 23 0.37 7.04 5.85
CA GLU A 23 -0.48 6.76 4.70
C GLU A 23 -1.77 6.02 5.08
N ASN A 24 -1.69 5.08 6.01
CA ASN A 24 -2.86 4.38 6.53
C ASN A 24 -3.78 5.30 7.35
N LEU A 25 -3.24 6.32 8.03
CA LEU A 25 -4.02 7.36 8.71
C LEU A 25 -4.70 8.29 7.70
N ASP A 26 -3.98 8.74 6.66
CA ASP A 26 -4.51 9.59 5.60
C ASP A 26 -5.64 8.88 4.84
N ASN A 27 -5.47 7.58 4.58
CA ASN A 27 -6.52 6.73 4.04
C ASN A 27 -7.67 6.51 5.05
N GLY A 28 -7.35 6.39 6.33
CA GLY A 28 -8.31 6.19 7.42
C GLY A 28 -9.16 7.42 7.75
N GLU A 29 -8.68 8.64 7.50
CA GLU A 29 -9.47 9.88 7.62
C GLU A 29 -10.68 9.85 6.67
N THR A 30 -10.56 9.13 5.55
CA THR A 30 -11.67 8.91 4.61
C THR A 30 -12.68 7.85 5.07
N VAL A 31 -12.36 7.05 6.10
CA VAL A 31 -13.16 5.90 6.59
C VAL A 31 -13.68 6.12 8.03
N GLY A 32 -13.02 6.91 8.87
CA GLY A 32 -13.39 7.16 10.27
C GLY A 32 -13.91 8.57 10.57
N GLY A 33 -13.72 9.53 9.67
CA GLY A 33 -14.32 10.86 9.76
C GLY A 33 -15.71 10.86 9.12
N LYS A 34 -16.70 11.51 9.74
CA LYS A 34 -17.91 11.93 9.04
C LYS A 34 -17.50 12.65 7.75
N ARG A 35 -17.65 11.99 6.60
CA ARG A 35 -17.44 12.54 5.25
C ARG A 35 -18.21 13.86 5.11
N ARG A 36 -17.53 15.00 5.13
CA ARG A 36 -17.98 16.16 4.36
C ARG A 36 -17.53 15.86 2.93
N GLN A 37 -18.50 15.49 2.09
CA GLN A 37 -18.34 15.52 0.65
C GLN A 37 -17.81 16.90 0.25
N SER A 38 -16.55 17.01 -0.12
CA SER A 38 -16.16 17.96 -1.16
C SER A 38 -16.11 17.18 -2.47
N THR A 39 -17.27 17.22 -3.12
CA THR A 39 -17.54 16.93 -4.52
C THR A 39 -16.32 16.92 -5.45
N SER A 40 -15.91 15.74 -5.87
CA SER A 40 -15.60 15.47 -7.28
C SER A 40 -16.01 14.03 -7.62
N SER A 41 -17.03 13.98 -8.45
CA SER A 41 -17.67 12.83 -9.09
C SER A 41 -16.72 11.78 -9.64
N SER A 42 -16.92 10.50 -9.32
CA SER A 42 -17.41 9.48 -10.28
C SER A 42 -17.38 8.05 -9.70
N SER A 43 -18.50 7.36 -9.96
CA SER A 43 -18.69 5.89 -10.09
C SER A 43 -18.31 4.96 -8.93
N SER A 44 -19.28 4.74 -8.05
CA SER A 44 -19.95 3.44 -7.81
C SER A 44 -19.19 2.15 -8.13
N SER A 45 -18.15 1.81 -7.36
CA SER A 45 -17.71 0.43 -7.16
C SER A 45 -17.35 0.23 -5.69
N SER A 46 -17.74 -0.92 -5.14
CA SER A 46 -17.82 -1.29 -3.72
C SER A 46 -16.68 -0.83 -2.80
N ARG A 47 -17.03 -0.61 -1.53
CA ARG A 47 -16.20 -0.33 -0.34
C ARG A 47 -15.01 -1.31 -0.13
N LEU A 48 -14.08 -1.38 -1.06
CA LEU A 48 -12.81 -2.08 -0.90
C LEU A 48 -11.81 -1.05 -0.39
N SER A 49 -11.09 -1.37 0.70
CA SER A 49 -9.97 -0.55 1.17
C SER A 49 -9.10 -0.18 -0.02
N LYS A 50 -8.89 1.11 -0.26
CA LYS A 50 -8.04 1.58 -1.36
C LYS A 50 -6.67 0.93 -1.17
N ARG A 51 -6.32 -0.02 -2.04
CA ARG A 51 -5.06 -0.75 -2.00
C ARG A 51 -3.92 0.25 -2.14
N SER A 52 -2.84 0.09 -1.38
CA SER A 52 -1.69 0.99 -1.48
C SER A 52 -1.17 1.00 -2.91
N LYS A 53 -0.86 2.19 -3.44
CA LYS A 53 -0.22 2.32 -4.77
C LYS A 53 1.18 1.71 -4.80
N TYR A 54 1.79 1.49 -3.63
CA TYR A 54 3.09 0.87 -3.48
C TYR A 54 2.99 -0.64 -3.26
N ASP A 55 1.79 -1.21 -3.15
CA ASP A 55 1.61 -2.65 -2.99
C ASP A 55 2.06 -3.38 -4.25
N ILE A 56 3.22 -4.03 -4.17
CA ILE A 56 3.80 -4.87 -5.22
C ILE A 56 3.66 -6.36 -4.85
N GLY A 57 2.73 -6.70 -3.97
CA GLY A 57 2.46 -8.06 -3.51
C GLY A 57 3.24 -8.44 -2.26
N ARG A 58 2.56 -9.19 -1.38
CA ARG A 58 2.97 -9.55 -0.01
C ARG A 58 4.45 -9.90 0.16
N ARG A 59 4.99 -10.80 -0.67
CA ARG A 59 6.39 -11.24 -0.55
C ARG A 59 7.35 -10.08 -0.79
N ARG A 60 7.15 -9.33 -1.87
CA ARG A 60 8.00 -8.21 -2.26
C ARG A 60 7.84 -7.03 -1.30
N ASN A 61 6.64 -6.83 -0.75
CA ASN A 61 6.40 -5.82 0.29
C ASN A 61 7.21 -6.15 1.56
N ILE A 62 7.23 -7.41 2.00
CA ILE A 62 8.04 -7.80 3.16
C ILE A 62 9.54 -7.67 2.85
N GLU A 63 9.99 -8.06 1.65
CA GLU A 63 11.40 -7.92 1.25
C GLU A 63 11.89 -6.46 1.24
N GLN A 64 11.02 -5.50 0.92
CA GLN A 64 11.35 -4.08 1.03
C GLN A 64 11.70 -3.67 2.46
N VAL A 65 11.10 -4.31 3.47
CA VAL A 65 11.34 -3.98 4.89
C VAL A 65 12.46 -4.84 5.48
N MET A 66 12.42 -6.15 5.22
CA MET A 66 13.24 -7.15 5.90
C MET A 66 14.47 -7.60 5.10
N GLY A 67 14.56 -7.21 3.82
CA GLY A 67 15.60 -7.66 2.90
C GLY A 67 15.29 -8.99 2.21
N SER A 68 16.14 -9.35 1.25
CA SER A 68 15.90 -10.49 0.34
C SER A 68 16.02 -11.86 1.01
N SER A 69 16.78 -11.97 2.10
CA SER A 69 17.05 -13.25 2.74
C SER A 69 16.20 -13.50 3.99
N VAL A 70 15.27 -14.45 3.90
CA VAL A 70 14.33 -14.84 4.96
C VAL A 70 15.02 -15.22 6.28
N VAL A 71 16.14 -15.93 6.21
CA VAL A 71 16.88 -16.36 7.42
C VAL A 71 17.31 -15.17 8.28
N TRP A 72 17.62 -14.04 7.64
CA TRP A 72 18.07 -12.83 8.34
C TRP A 72 16.92 -11.98 8.89
N TRP A 73 15.66 -12.35 8.65
CA TRP A 73 14.51 -11.59 9.14
C TRP A 73 14.33 -11.68 10.66
N PHE A 74 14.74 -12.80 11.25
CA PHE A 74 14.59 -13.06 12.69
C PHE A 74 15.82 -12.66 13.51
N ILE A 75 16.85 -12.11 12.86
CA ILE A 75 18.11 -11.74 13.48
C ILE A 75 18.26 -10.22 13.35
N PRO A 76 18.38 -9.46 14.46
CA PRO A 76 18.55 -8.01 14.42
C PRO A 76 20.00 -7.64 14.06
N HIS A 77 20.46 -8.08 12.89
CA HIS A 77 21.81 -7.87 12.41
C HIS A 77 21.78 -7.31 10.99
N HIS A 78 22.23 -6.07 10.83
CA HIS A 78 22.22 -5.39 9.55
C HIS A 78 23.43 -5.80 8.71
N ASN A 79 23.19 -6.60 7.66
CA ASN A 79 24.18 -6.93 6.64
C ASN A 79 23.59 -6.71 5.24
N VAL A 80 24.41 -6.91 4.21
CA VAL A 80 23.97 -6.72 2.81
C VAL A 80 22.74 -7.58 2.44
N LYS A 81 22.56 -8.75 3.10
CA LYS A 81 21.45 -9.68 2.84
C LYS A 81 20.16 -9.35 3.61
N SER A 82 20.26 -8.56 4.69
CA SER A 82 19.14 -8.10 5.51
C SER A 82 18.78 -6.65 5.23
N ARG A 83 19.48 -5.98 4.30
CA ARG A 83 19.22 -4.60 3.96
C ARG A 83 17.87 -4.51 3.22
N PRO A 84 17.00 -3.55 3.58
CA PRO A 84 15.82 -3.18 2.81
C PRO A 84 16.09 -3.12 1.30
N VAL A 85 15.15 -3.65 0.51
CA VAL A 85 15.22 -3.55 -0.96
C VAL A 85 14.73 -2.17 -1.39
N GLY A 86 15.59 -1.41 -2.07
CA GLY A 86 15.31 -0.05 -2.54
C GLY A 86 16.40 0.94 -2.16
N ASP A 87 16.27 2.18 -2.63
CA ASP A 87 17.13 3.32 -2.28
C ASP A 87 16.50 4.23 -1.20
N GLY A 88 15.22 4.00 -0.86
CA GLY A 88 14.44 4.81 0.07
C GLY A 88 13.95 6.14 -0.51
N VAL A 89 14.19 6.41 -1.80
CA VAL A 89 13.81 7.64 -2.51
C VAL A 89 12.79 7.34 -3.61
N SER A 90 12.97 6.22 -4.30
CA SER A 90 12.16 5.80 -5.44
C SER A 90 11.46 4.48 -5.13
N TRP A 91 10.16 4.41 -5.44
CA TRP A 91 9.34 3.23 -5.19
C TRP A 91 8.73 2.72 -6.49
N VAL A 92 8.79 1.40 -6.69
CA VAL A 92 8.11 0.75 -7.81
C VAL A 92 6.60 0.82 -7.57
N ILE A 93 5.88 1.32 -8.56
CA ILE A 93 4.42 1.40 -8.56
C ILE A 93 3.95 0.40 -9.61
N GLU A 94 3.10 -0.55 -9.21
CA GLU A 94 2.39 -1.38 -10.18
C GLU A 94 1.17 -0.58 -10.66
N ASP A 95 1.21 -0.11 -11.90
CA ASP A 95 0.04 0.49 -12.53
C ASP A 95 -1.05 -0.58 -12.62
N ASN A 96 -2.16 -0.37 -11.91
CA ASN A 96 -3.32 -1.23 -12.02
C ASN A 96 -3.82 -1.16 -13.47
N LYS A 97 -3.74 -2.28 -14.20
CA LYS A 97 -4.21 -2.40 -15.59
C LYS A 97 -5.67 -1.96 -15.77
N GLU A 98 -6.46 -1.92 -14.71
CA GLU A 98 -7.87 -1.53 -14.74
C GLU A 98 -8.04 -0.02 -14.99
N ASP A 99 -7.17 0.82 -14.45
CA ASP A 99 -7.23 2.28 -14.61
C ASP A 99 -6.85 2.70 -16.04
N SER A 100 -5.88 2.02 -16.65
CA SER A 100 -5.47 2.26 -18.03
C SER A 100 -6.51 1.81 -19.06
N VAL A 101 -7.29 0.77 -18.77
CA VAL A 101 -8.42 0.35 -19.61
C VAL A 101 -9.58 1.35 -19.52
N ILE A 102 -9.90 1.85 -18.33
CA ILE A 102 -10.93 2.88 -18.13
C ILE A 102 -10.49 4.21 -18.79
N GLU A 103 -9.22 4.58 -18.69
CA GLU A 103 -8.67 5.77 -19.37
C GLU A 103 -8.77 5.63 -20.89
N MET A 104 -8.45 4.46 -21.46
CA MET A 104 -8.64 4.20 -22.90
C MET A 104 -10.11 4.28 -23.32
N MET A 105 -11.03 3.72 -22.53
CA MET A 105 -12.48 3.76 -22.83
C MET A 105 -13.06 5.18 -22.73
N THR A 106 -12.62 5.96 -21.74
CA THR A 106 -13.08 7.35 -21.55
C THR A 106 -12.46 8.32 -22.53
N SER A 107 -11.23 8.08 -22.99
CA SER A 107 -10.58 8.87 -24.05
C SER A 107 -11.27 8.68 -25.40
N SER A 108 -11.68 7.45 -25.72
CA SER A 108 -12.38 7.14 -26.98
C SER A 108 -13.79 7.74 -27.09
N THR A 109 -14.42 8.11 -25.96
CA THR A 109 -15.78 8.69 -25.94
C THR A 109 -15.77 10.22 -26.08
N LYS A 110 -14.62 10.89 -25.89
CA LYS A 110 -14.51 12.37 -25.93
C LYS A 110 -14.30 12.94 -27.34
N HIS A 111 -14.16 12.08 -28.35
CA HIS A 111 -13.92 12.46 -29.75
C HIS A 111 -15.11 12.19 -30.69
N LEU A 112 -16.31 11.98 -30.14
CA LEU A 112 -17.59 11.99 -30.85
C LEU A 112 -18.43 13.16 -30.35
#